data_AF-A0A8J2IWG5-F1
#
_entry.id   AF-A0A8J2IWG5-F1
#
_cell.length_a   1.000
_cell.length_b   1.000
_cell.length_c   1.000
_cell.angle_alpha   90.00
_cell.angle_beta   90.00
_cell.angle_gamma   90.00
#
_symmetry.space_group_name_H-M   'P 1'
#
loop_
_entity.id
_entity.type
_entity.pdbx_description
1 polymer ?
#
loop_
_entity_poly.entity_id
_entity_poly.type
_entity_poly.pdbx_seq_one_letter_code
_entity_poly.pdbx_strand_id
1 'polypeptide(L)'
;MTNHETVRSLITPALLAQIAEGFLPFSKTEDPNFSDVESKKTQEHFQNVCKSSNAKQALIALSQLSPDASLPDLDLMTLLPPPTANDFPQQCFGLQLLLDQASRILFTGIDARWQSGYFGPLGRQLAELWYALPEEQRPYKWQRWQDMGVTSFSYWVATQTMWAAPFLHAEDLESQQIGLDLSEELRRAVEDRTGKKDPYRETRDVTLTDNLLFLREVVKGPPVDEGESSISLTNWAFWWCMILDAHWPIIKRFGRYPYRNAILGRISTEDEKGWLDDTGHFAEASPEVAERIREDVEKGQWTPLGQE
;
A
#
# COMPACT_ATOMS: atom_id res chain seq x y z
N MET A 1 -4.32 -32.07 0.87
CA MET A 1 -4.85 -30.75 1.28
C MET A 1 -5.09 -29.97 0.01
N THR A 2 -6.28 -29.39 -0.14
CA THR A 2 -6.54 -28.50 -1.29
C THR A 2 -5.64 -27.26 -1.15
N ASN A 3 -5.22 -26.63 -2.24
CA ASN A 3 -4.35 -25.44 -2.14
C ASN A 3 -5.00 -24.32 -1.29
N HIS A 4 -6.33 -24.27 -1.20
CA HIS A 4 -7.08 -23.34 -0.34
C HIS A 4 -6.91 -23.64 1.15
N GLU A 5 -6.87 -24.92 1.56
CA GLU A 5 -6.57 -25.32 2.95
C GLU A 5 -5.15 -24.92 3.34
N THR A 6 -4.20 -25.03 2.41
CA THR A 6 -2.82 -24.58 2.64
C THR A 6 -2.78 -23.07 2.87
N VAL A 7 -3.43 -22.27 2.03
CA VAL A 7 -3.51 -20.80 2.22
C VAL A 7 -4.14 -20.44 3.56
N ARG A 8 -5.28 -21.05 3.92
CA ARG A 8 -5.97 -20.80 5.20
C ARG A 8 -5.14 -21.20 6.42
N SER A 9 -4.31 -22.24 6.31
CA SER A 9 -3.45 -22.65 7.43
C SER A 9 -2.22 -21.75 7.60
N LEU A 10 -1.83 -20.99 6.57
CA LEU A 10 -0.70 -20.05 6.61
C LEU A 10 -1.13 -18.62 6.94
N ILE A 11 -2.20 -18.12 6.31
CA ILE A 11 -2.79 -16.80 6.59
C ILE A 11 -3.70 -16.91 7.81
N THR A 12 -3.08 -16.90 8.99
CA THR A 12 -3.76 -17.04 10.28
C THR A 12 -3.95 -15.68 10.97
N PRO A 13 -4.90 -15.57 11.92
CA PRO A 13 -5.05 -14.34 12.69
C PRO A 13 -3.78 -13.89 13.42
N ALA A 14 -2.94 -14.86 13.83
CA ALA A 14 -1.65 -14.59 14.47
C ALA A 14 -0.64 -13.97 13.48
N LEU A 15 -0.56 -14.49 12.25
CA LEU A 15 0.29 -13.90 11.22
C LEU A 15 -0.17 -12.47 10.90
N LEU A 16 -1.47 -12.26 10.70
CA LEU A 16 -2.01 -10.94 10.36
C LEU A 16 -1.77 -9.93 11.48
N ALA A 17 -1.97 -10.32 12.74
CA ALA A 17 -1.63 -9.48 13.89
C ALA A 17 -0.13 -9.16 13.94
N GLN A 18 0.74 -10.15 13.71
CA GLN A 18 2.19 -9.96 13.67
C GLN A 18 2.62 -8.97 12.57
N ILE A 19 2.02 -9.06 11.38
CA ILE A 19 2.30 -8.12 10.28
C ILE A 19 1.82 -6.70 10.62
N ALA A 20 0.59 -6.56 11.15
CA ALA A 20 0.04 -5.26 11.54
C ALA A 20 0.89 -4.57 12.63
N GLU A 21 1.25 -5.32 13.68
CA GLU A 21 2.03 -4.79 14.81
C GLU A 21 3.50 -4.58 14.45
N GLY A 22 4.04 -5.39 13.53
CA GLY A 22 5.39 -5.18 13.01
C GLY A 22 5.51 -3.94 12.11
N PHE A 23 4.43 -3.56 11.42
CA PHE A 23 4.41 -2.36 10.59
C PHE A 23 4.38 -1.08 11.43
N LEU A 24 3.53 -1.05 12.47
CA LEU A 24 3.41 0.08 13.38
C LEU A 24 3.66 -0.36 14.83
N PRO A 25 4.93 -0.61 15.22
CA PRO A 25 5.32 -1.17 16.52
C PRO A 25 5.32 -0.12 17.64
N PHE A 26 4.25 0.66 17.73
CA PHE A 26 4.09 1.76 18.68
C PHE A 26 2.89 1.55 19.59
N SER A 27 2.83 2.31 20.68
CA SER A 27 1.70 2.28 21.61
C SER A 27 0.41 2.65 20.90
N LYS A 28 -0.65 1.87 21.13
CA LYS A 28 -2.02 2.19 20.67
C LYS A 28 -2.69 3.25 21.56
N THR A 29 -2.09 3.59 22.71
CA THR A 29 -2.69 4.51 23.70
C THR A 29 -1.91 5.80 23.88
N GLU A 30 -0.65 5.85 23.45
CA GLU A 30 0.21 7.04 23.48
C GLU A 30 0.53 7.50 22.07
N ASP A 31 0.64 8.81 21.85
CA ASP A 31 0.95 9.34 20.53
C ASP A 31 2.39 9.00 20.12
N PRO A 32 2.60 8.33 18.96
CA PRO A 32 3.94 8.04 18.48
C PRO A 32 4.66 9.31 18.05
N ASN A 33 5.98 9.29 18.16
CA ASN A 33 6.83 10.27 17.48
C ASN A 33 6.89 9.92 15.98
N PHE A 34 6.36 10.77 15.12
CA PHE A 34 6.32 10.51 13.67
C PHE A 34 7.70 10.45 13.01
N SER A 35 8.73 11.07 13.60
CA SER A 35 10.12 10.86 13.15
C SER A 35 10.60 9.42 13.40
N ASP A 36 10.15 8.80 14.51
CA ASP A 36 10.44 7.39 14.77
C ASP A 36 9.61 6.49 13.85
N VAL A 37 8.35 6.84 13.58
CA VAL A 37 7.49 6.12 12.61
C VAL A 37 8.12 6.10 11.22
N GLU A 38 8.61 7.23 10.72
CA GLU A 38 9.29 7.34 9.41
C GLU A 38 10.70 6.72 9.41
N SER A 39 11.27 6.45 10.59
CA SER A 39 12.69 6.13 10.70
C SER A 39 13.09 4.86 9.97
N LYS A 40 14.32 4.86 9.45
CA LYS A 40 14.95 3.65 8.89
C LYS A 40 14.93 2.47 9.86
N LYS A 41 15.04 2.72 11.18
CA LYS A 41 14.97 1.69 12.21
C LYS A 41 13.60 0.98 12.22
N THR A 42 12.51 1.73 12.11
CA THR A 42 11.15 1.18 12.04
C THR A 42 10.94 0.42 10.73
N GLN A 43 11.43 0.96 9.61
CA GLN A 43 11.38 0.27 8.32
C GLN A 43 12.15 -1.06 8.35
N GLU A 44 13.37 -1.08 8.89
CA GLU A 44 14.18 -2.29 9.08
C GLU A 44 13.51 -3.30 10.02
N HIS A 45 12.86 -2.82 11.09
CA HIS A 45 12.08 -3.67 11.98
C HIS A 45 10.97 -4.40 11.21
N PHE A 46 10.16 -3.67 10.43
CA PHE A 46 9.10 -4.29 9.64
C PHE A 46 9.63 -5.27 8.59
N GLN A 47 10.74 -4.95 7.92
CA GLN A 47 11.40 -5.88 7.01
C GLN A 47 11.81 -7.18 7.70
N ASN A 48 12.35 -7.09 8.92
CA ASN A 48 12.72 -8.26 9.71
C ASN A 48 11.50 -9.08 10.12
N VAL A 49 10.37 -8.44 10.47
CA VAL A 49 9.11 -9.13 10.74
C VAL A 49 8.61 -9.88 9.49
N CYS A 50 8.62 -9.24 8.32
CA CYS A 50 8.23 -9.90 7.07
C CYS A 50 9.12 -11.12 6.78
N LYS A 51 10.44 -11.00 6.95
CA LYS A 51 11.42 -12.06 6.66
C LYS A 51 11.39 -13.22 7.66
N SER A 52 11.05 -12.96 8.92
CA SER A 52 11.07 -13.96 10.00
C SER A 52 9.72 -14.62 10.29
N SER A 53 8.63 -14.05 9.76
CA SER A 53 7.28 -14.62 9.86
C SER A 53 6.98 -15.61 8.73
N ASN A 54 5.78 -16.19 8.74
CA ASN A 54 5.28 -17.06 7.67
C ASN A 54 4.78 -16.28 6.43
N ALA A 55 5.04 -14.97 6.34
CA ALA A 55 4.55 -14.12 5.24
C ALA A 55 5.02 -14.62 3.86
N LYS A 56 6.30 -15.01 3.72
CA LYS A 56 6.83 -15.52 2.45
C LYS A 56 6.12 -16.80 2.02
N GLN A 57 5.94 -17.75 2.95
CA GLN A 57 5.27 -19.03 2.70
C GLN A 57 3.80 -18.81 2.35
N ALA A 58 3.11 -17.91 3.05
CA ALA A 58 1.73 -17.56 2.78
C ALA A 58 1.53 -16.97 1.36
N LEU A 59 2.40 -16.04 0.95
CA LEU A 59 2.33 -15.42 -0.37
C LEU A 59 2.68 -16.41 -1.50
N ILE A 60 3.66 -17.31 -1.29
CA ILE A 60 3.96 -18.39 -2.24
C ILE A 60 2.77 -19.38 -2.34
N ALA A 61 2.16 -19.76 -1.23
CA ALA A 61 0.98 -20.63 -1.26
C ALA A 61 -0.19 -19.95 -2.00
N LEU A 62 -0.34 -18.64 -1.83
CA LEU A 62 -1.36 -17.86 -2.51
C LEU A 62 -1.09 -17.76 -4.01
N SER A 63 0.16 -17.57 -4.45
CA SER A 63 0.51 -17.56 -5.88
C SER A 63 0.32 -18.92 -6.57
N GLN A 64 0.40 -20.02 -5.82
CA GLN A 64 0.15 -21.37 -6.33
C GLN A 64 -1.32 -21.67 -6.60
N LEU A 65 -2.26 -20.81 -6.16
CA LEU A 65 -3.67 -20.93 -6.56
C LEU A 65 -3.85 -20.63 -8.04
N SER A 66 -3.06 -19.70 -8.57
CA SER A 66 -3.09 -19.28 -9.97
C SER A 66 -1.65 -19.07 -10.48
N PRO A 67 -0.98 -20.14 -10.91
CA PRO A 67 0.41 -20.06 -11.36
C PRO A 67 0.63 -19.17 -12.59
N ASP A 68 -0.42 -18.87 -13.34
CA ASP A 68 -0.45 -17.95 -14.47
C ASP A 68 -0.69 -16.48 -14.07
N ALA A 69 -0.74 -16.19 -12.77
CA ALA A 69 -1.06 -14.90 -12.17
C ALA A 69 -2.47 -14.36 -12.51
N SER A 70 -3.39 -15.19 -12.98
CA SER A 70 -4.82 -14.86 -12.99
C SER A 70 -5.35 -14.74 -11.56
N LEU A 71 -6.38 -13.93 -11.31
CA LEU A 71 -6.93 -13.83 -9.95
C LEU A 71 -7.55 -15.16 -9.51
N PRO A 72 -7.24 -15.66 -8.30
CA PRO A 72 -7.72 -16.95 -7.84
C PRO A 72 -9.21 -16.88 -7.50
N ASP A 73 -9.90 -18.02 -7.61
CA ASP A 73 -11.27 -18.20 -7.07
C ASP A 73 -11.20 -18.40 -5.54
N LEU A 74 -10.76 -17.36 -4.82
CA LEU A 74 -10.67 -17.34 -3.37
C LEU A 74 -11.33 -16.07 -2.83
N ASP A 75 -12.41 -16.23 -2.09
CA ASP A 75 -12.95 -15.15 -1.28
C ASP A 75 -12.04 -14.86 -0.08
N LEU A 76 -11.25 -13.78 -0.19
CA LEU A 76 -10.34 -13.34 0.86
C LEU A 76 -11.04 -12.87 2.14
N MET A 77 -12.33 -12.52 2.10
CA MET A 77 -13.09 -12.24 3.31
C MET A 77 -13.22 -13.49 4.19
N THR A 78 -13.10 -14.69 3.61
CA THR A 78 -13.08 -15.95 4.39
C THR A 78 -11.81 -16.15 5.22
N LEU A 79 -10.79 -15.31 5.02
CA LEU A 79 -9.56 -15.29 5.83
C LEU A 79 -9.66 -14.35 7.04
N LEU A 80 -10.75 -13.59 7.14
CA LEU A 80 -10.96 -12.55 8.15
C LEU A 80 -12.10 -12.94 9.09
N PRO A 81 -12.14 -12.37 10.32
CA PRO A 81 -13.34 -12.44 11.15
C PRO A 81 -14.50 -11.67 10.48
N PRO A 82 -15.76 -11.85 10.93
CA PRO A 82 -16.88 -11.10 10.36
C PRO A 82 -16.68 -9.58 10.56
N PRO A 83 -17.20 -8.71 9.68
CA PRO A 83 -17.03 -7.25 9.78
C PRO A 83 -17.46 -6.62 11.11
N THR A 84 -18.36 -7.28 11.84
CA THR A 84 -18.82 -6.83 13.16
C THR A 84 -17.84 -7.15 14.30
N ALA A 85 -16.85 -8.01 14.09
CA ALA A 85 -15.89 -8.39 15.12
C ALA A 85 -14.99 -7.22 15.52
N ASN A 86 -14.62 -7.16 16.80
CA ASN A 86 -13.78 -6.07 17.31
C ASN A 86 -12.41 -6.07 16.64
N ASP A 87 -11.79 -7.25 16.44
CA ASP A 87 -10.45 -7.38 15.85
C ASP A 87 -10.42 -7.26 14.31
N PHE A 88 -11.57 -7.12 13.65
CA PHE A 88 -11.69 -6.99 12.20
C PHE A 88 -10.78 -5.90 11.60
N PRO A 89 -10.67 -4.67 12.15
CA PRO A 89 -9.76 -3.64 11.64
C PRO A 89 -8.30 -4.08 11.60
N GLN A 90 -7.78 -4.66 12.69
CA GLN A 90 -6.38 -5.09 12.76
C GLN A 90 -6.12 -6.27 11.83
N GLN A 91 -7.05 -7.21 11.72
CA GLN A 91 -6.95 -8.35 10.79
C GLN A 91 -6.94 -7.88 9.34
N CYS A 92 -7.83 -6.94 8.97
CA CYS A 92 -7.82 -6.31 7.64
C CYS A 92 -6.49 -5.59 7.36
N PHE A 93 -6.00 -4.81 8.33
CA PHE A 93 -4.75 -4.07 8.18
C PHE A 93 -3.57 -5.00 7.94
N GLY A 94 -3.47 -6.08 8.73
CA GLY A 94 -2.45 -7.12 8.55
C GLY A 94 -2.53 -7.81 7.20
N LEU A 95 -3.73 -8.16 6.73
CA LEU A 95 -3.90 -8.84 5.43
C LEU A 95 -3.55 -7.91 4.26
N GLN A 96 -3.96 -6.65 4.33
CA GLN A 96 -3.59 -5.65 3.34
C GLN A 96 -2.09 -5.45 3.27
N LEU A 97 -1.43 -5.29 4.43
CA LEU A 97 0.02 -5.14 4.51
C LEU A 97 0.75 -6.39 4.00
N LEU A 98 0.22 -7.59 4.25
CA LEU A 98 0.78 -8.83 3.72
C LEU A 98 0.77 -8.83 2.18
N LEU A 99 -0.35 -8.47 1.57
CA LEU A 99 -0.51 -8.46 0.12
C LEU A 99 0.26 -7.31 -0.56
N ASP A 100 0.23 -6.12 0.02
CA ASP A 100 0.76 -4.91 -0.62
C ASP A 100 2.20 -4.59 -0.22
N GLN A 101 2.52 -4.57 1.08
CA GLN A 101 3.82 -4.10 1.58
C GLN A 101 4.82 -5.25 1.76
N ALA A 102 4.41 -6.35 2.39
CA ALA A 102 5.29 -7.49 2.62
C ALA A 102 5.71 -8.15 1.30
N SER A 103 4.82 -8.21 0.30
CA SER A 103 5.16 -8.71 -1.03
C SER A 103 6.29 -7.91 -1.69
N ARG A 104 6.27 -6.57 -1.57
CA ARG A 104 7.34 -5.67 -2.07
C ARG A 104 8.69 -5.90 -1.38
N ILE A 105 8.65 -6.22 -0.09
CA ILE A 105 9.86 -6.45 0.73
C ILE A 105 10.46 -7.83 0.42
N LEU A 106 9.62 -8.84 0.26
CA LEU A 106 10.03 -10.23 0.16
C LEU A 106 10.40 -10.68 -1.25
N PHE A 107 9.87 -9.99 -2.26
CA PHE A 107 9.96 -10.38 -3.66
C PHE A 107 10.47 -9.22 -4.50
N THR A 108 11.73 -9.32 -4.90
CA THR A 108 12.44 -8.34 -5.73
C THR A 108 12.89 -9.01 -7.04
N GLY A 109 13.66 -8.31 -7.88
CA GLY A 109 14.12 -8.89 -9.14
C GLY A 109 12.94 -9.24 -10.05
N ILE A 110 12.96 -10.44 -10.64
CA ILE A 110 11.84 -10.89 -11.49
C ILE A 110 10.55 -11.08 -10.70
N ASP A 111 10.64 -11.45 -9.43
CA ASP A 111 9.48 -11.77 -8.60
C ASP A 111 8.64 -10.52 -8.26
N ALA A 112 9.20 -9.32 -8.41
CA ALA A 112 8.46 -8.07 -8.26
C ALA A 112 7.25 -7.97 -9.22
N ARG A 113 7.23 -8.74 -10.32
CA ARG A 113 6.06 -8.88 -11.20
C ARG A 113 4.82 -9.39 -10.48
N TRP A 114 4.99 -10.24 -9.47
CA TRP A 114 3.88 -10.82 -8.72
C TRP A 114 3.22 -9.77 -7.82
N GLN A 115 3.97 -8.78 -7.36
CA GLN A 115 3.39 -7.64 -6.66
C GLN A 115 2.44 -6.88 -7.59
N SER A 116 2.90 -6.47 -8.76
CA SER A 116 2.12 -5.60 -9.66
C SER A 116 1.02 -6.36 -10.42
N GLY A 117 1.27 -7.62 -10.78
CA GLY A 117 0.38 -8.43 -11.60
C GLY A 117 -0.59 -9.32 -10.83
N TYR A 118 -0.34 -9.59 -9.54
CA TYR A 118 -1.14 -10.56 -8.77
C TYR A 118 -1.57 -10.03 -7.39
N PHE A 119 -0.63 -9.77 -6.48
CA PHE A 119 -0.96 -9.36 -5.11
C PHE A 119 -1.59 -7.97 -5.02
N GLY A 120 -1.17 -7.03 -5.86
CA GLY A 120 -1.76 -5.69 -5.96
C GLY A 120 -3.23 -5.74 -6.39
N PRO A 121 -3.56 -6.35 -7.55
CA PRO A 121 -4.95 -6.54 -7.97
C PRO A 121 -5.82 -7.26 -6.92
N LEU A 122 -5.27 -8.29 -6.27
CA LEU A 122 -5.96 -9.03 -5.22
C LEU A 122 -6.21 -8.15 -3.97
N GLY A 123 -5.22 -7.36 -3.55
CA GLY A 123 -5.34 -6.40 -2.46
C GLY A 123 -6.36 -5.30 -2.76
N ARG A 124 -6.42 -4.82 -4.02
CA ARG A 124 -7.44 -3.85 -4.45
C ARG A 124 -8.85 -4.43 -4.36
N GLN A 125 -9.08 -5.66 -4.84
CA GLN A 125 -10.40 -6.31 -4.73
C GLN A 125 -10.85 -6.42 -3.28
N LEU A 126 -9.94 -6.82 -2.39
CA LEU A 126 -10.22 -6.90 -0.97
C LEU A 126 -10.56 -5.53 -0.37
N ALA A 127 -9.79 -4.48 -0.72
CA ALA A 127 -10.03 -3.13 -0.24
C ALA A 127 -11.39 -2.57 -0.74
N GLU A 128 -11.80 -2.90 -1.96
CA GLU A 128 -13.11 -2.53 -2.52
C GLU A 128 -14.26 -3.16 -1.71
N LEU A 129 -14.14 -4.43 -1.32
CA LEU A 129 -15.12 -5.08 -0.44
C LEU A 129 -15.27 -4.34 0.89
N TRP A 130 -14.16 -3.90 1.48
CA TRP A 130 -14.20 -3.12 2.72
C TRP A 130 -14.77 -1.73 2.55
N TYR A 131 -14.47 -1.06 1.44
CA TYR A 131 -15.00 0.27 1.13
C TYR A 131 -16.51 0.24 0.88
N ALA A 132 -17.03 -0.87 0.35
CA ALA A 132 -18.45 -1.11 0.14
C ALA A 132 -19.24 -1.45 1.43
N LEU A 133 -18.56 -1.72 2.55
CA LEU A 133 -19.23 -1.97 3.83
C LEU A 133 -20.02 -0.74 4.31
N PRO A 134 -21.07 -0.94 5.14
CA PRO A 134 -21.67 0.14 5.92
C PRO A 134 -20.58 0.94 6.63
N GLU A 135 -20.75 2.26 6.73
CA GLU A 135 -19.70 3.17 7.21
C GLU A 135 -19.16 2.74 8.57
N GLU A 136 -20.03 2.33 9.48
CA GLU A 136 -19.73 1.87 10.84
C GLU A 136 -19.02 0.50 10.91
N GLN A 137 -18.83 -0.18 9.78
CA GLN A 137 -18.11 -1.46 9.65
C GLN A 137 -16.80 -1.34 8.87
N ARG A 138 -16.53 -0.19 8.24
CA ARG A 138 -15.32 0.00 7.45
C ARG A 138 -14.07 0.00 8.34
N PRO A 139 -13.07 -0.86 8.08
CA PRO A 139 -11.98 -1.14 9.01
C PRO A 139 -11.06 0.05 9.28
N TYR A 140 -11.05 1.06 8.41
CA TYR A 140 -10.20 2.24 8.55
C TYR A 140 -10.81 3.34 9.42
N LYS A 141 -12.12 3.28 9.75
CA LYS A 141 -12.81 4.34 10.50
C LYS A 141 -12.32 4.44 11.93
N TRP A 142 -12.16 5.67 12.43
CA TRP A 142 -11.64 5.93 13.78
C TRP A 142 -12.41 5.18 14.87
N GLN A 143 -13.75 5.21 14.82
CA GLN A 143 -14.58 4.51 15.81
C GLN A 143 -14.26 3.01 15.91
N ARG A 144 -13.96 2.35 14.80
CA ARG A 144 -13.60 0.91 14.80
C ARG A 144 -12.32 0.65 15.59
N TRP A 145 -11.34 1.53 15.48
CA TRP A 145 -10.09 1.43 16.23
C TRP A 145 -10.29 1.78 17.71
N GLN A 146 -11.18 2.72 18.02
CA GLN A 146 -11.58 3.01 19.41
C GLN A 146 -12.27 1.81 20.08
N ASP A 147 -13.14 1.11 19.36
CA ASP A 147 -13.82 -0.09 19.86
C ASP A 147 -12.83 -1.24 20.17
N MET A 148 -11.65 -1.22 19.54
CA MET A 148 -10.52 -2.11 19.84
C MET A 148 -9.65 -1.64 21.02
N GLY A 149 -9.94 -0.48 21.60
CA GLY A 149 -9.17 0.12 22.69
C GLY A 149 -8.00 1.01 22.24
N VAL A 150 -7.94 1.42 20.97
CA VAL A 150 -6.97 2.42 20.52
C VAL A 150 -7.43 3.81 20.94
N THR A 151 -6.63 4.50 21.74
CA THR A 151 -6.93 5.85 22.24
C THR A 151 -6.02 6.92 21.66
N SER A 152 -4.88 6.53 21.07
CA SER A 152 -4.03 7.46 20.34
C SER A 152 -4.61 7.76 18.95
N PHE A 153 -4.98 9.01 18.73
CA PHE A 153 -5.41 9.48 17.42
C PHE A 153 -4.25 9.49 16.43
N SER A 154 -3.04 9.82 16.90
CA SER A 154 -1.84 9.84 16.06
C SER A 154 -1.46 8.44 15.57
N TYR A 155 -1.64 7.40 16.41
CA TYR A 155 -1.50 6.00 15.99
C TYR A 155 -2.47 5.68 14.85
N TRP A 156 -3.76 6.02 15.00
CA TRP A 156 -4.74 5.81 13.93
C TRP A 156 -4.39 6.57 12.66
N VAL A 157 -3.98 7.84 12.74
CA VAL A 157 -3.51 8.62 11.59
C VAL A 157 -2.34 7.95 10.88
N ALA A 158 -1.38 7.37 11.60
CA ALA A 158 -0.26 6.64 11.02
C ALA A 158 -0.71 5.44 10.16
N THR A 159 -1.85 4.81 10.49
CA THR A 159 -2.42 3.71 9.69
C THR A 159 -3.12 4.19 8.41
N GLN A 160 -3.59 5.45 8.36
CA GLN A 160 -4.48 5.92 7.31
C GLN A 160 -3.83 5.96 5.92
N THR A 161 -2.53 6.18 5.86
CA THR A 161 -1.77 6.20 4.60
C THR A 161 -1.82 4.86 3.88
N MET A 162 -1.84 3.76 4.64
CA MET A 162 -1.84 2.42 4.06
C MET A 162 -3.23 2.02 3.55
N TRP A 163 -4.33 2.47 4.15
CA TRP A 163 -5.69 2.12 3.68
C TRP A 163 -5.98 2.62 2.26
N ALA A 164 -5.36 3.72 1.83
CA ALA A 164 -5.46 4.21 0.46
C ALA A 164 -4.54 3.45 -0.52
N ALA A 165 -3.50 2.77 -0.04
CA ALA A 165 -2.42 2.24 -0.88
C ALA A 165 -2.91 1.24 -1.96
N PRO A 166 -3.79 0.25 -1.68
CA PRO A 166 -4.26 -0.67 -2.71
C PRO A 166 -4.98 0.03 -3.87
N PHE A 167 -5.75 1.09 -3.57
CA PHE A 167 -6.44 1.88 -4.59
C PHE A 167 -5.46 2.73 -5.39
N LEU A 168 -4.53 3.41 -4.72
CA LEU A 168 -3.52 4.22 -5.39
C LEU A 168 -2.55 3.38 -6.22
N HIS A 169 -2.27 2.15 -5.81
CA HIS A 169 -1.45 1.22 -6.58
C HIS A 169 -2.18 0.60 -7.77
N ALA A 170 -3.49 0.74 -7.89
CA ALA A 170 -4.25 0.30 -9.04
C ALA A 170 -4.17 1.32 -10.19
N GLU A 171 -4.18 0.80 -11.42
CA GLU A 171 -3.98 1.59 -12.64
C GLU A 171 -5.33 1.92 -13.30
N ASP A 172 -6.27 2.47 -12.52
CA ASP A 172 -7.59 2.87 -12.98
C ASP A 172 -8.09 4.11 -12.25
N LEU A 173 -8.88 4.95 -12.92
CA LEU A 173 -9.33 6.24 -12.38
C LEU A 173 -10.34 6.13 -11.24
N GLU A 174 -11.09 5.03 -11.16
CA GLU A 174 -12.07 4.82 -10.09
C GLU A 174 -11.36 4.60 -8.75
N SER A 175 -10.35 3.73 -8.74
CA SER A 175 -9.49 3.51 -7.59
C SER A 175 -8.74 4.80 -7.21
N GLN A 176 -8.22 5.56 -8.17
CA GLN A 176 -7.60 6.86 -7.86
C GLN A 176 -8.58 7.84 -7.20
N GLN A 177 -9.84 7.87 -7.63
CA GLN A 177 -10.87 8.71 -7.01
C GLN A 177 -11.14 8.29 -5.56
N ILE A 178 -11.22 6.99 -5.28
CA ILE A 178 -11.34 6.48 -3.90
C ILE A 178 -10.14 6.93 -3.05
N GLY A 179 -8.94 6.90 -3.60
CA GLY A 179 -7.73 7.41 -2.95
C GLY A 179 -7.83 8.90 -2.58
N LEU A 180 -8.36 9.74 -3.47
CA LEU A 180 -8.63 11.16 -3.20
C LEU A 180 -9.67 11.34 -2.08
N ASP A 181 -10.71 10.52 -2.06
CA ASP A 181 -11.77 10.58 -1.06
C ASP A 181 -11.25 10.18 0.33
N LEU A 182 -10.44 9.11 0.42
CA LEU A 182 -9.77 8.68 1.65
C LEU A 182 -8.77 9.74 2.14
N SER A 183 -8.04 10.38 1.24
CA SER A 183 -7.14 11.50 1.58
C SER A 183 -7.93 12.69 2.16
N GLU A 184 -9.05 13.07 1.55
CA GLU A 184 -9.88 14.16 2.07
C GLU A 184 -10.54 13.81 3.41
N GLU A 185 -10.92 12.55 3.63
CA GLU A 185 -11.44 12.09 4.92
C GLU A 185 -10.37 12.23 6.02
N LEU A 186 -9.15 11.75 5.79
CA LEU A 186 -8.03 11.91 6.72
C LEU A 186 -7.73 13.39 6.98
N ARG A 187 -7.67 14.19 5.92
CA ARG A 187 -7.42 15.63 6.02
C ARG A 187 -8.43 16.30 6.94
N ARG A 188 -9.73 16.08 6.72
CA ARG A 188 -10.80 16.63 7.57
C ARG A 188 -10.69 16.17 9.02
N ALA A 189 -10.45 14.87 9.25
CA ALA A 189 -10.30 14.35 10.61
C ALA A 189 -9.16 15.04 11.38
N VAL A 190 -8.03 15.32 10.71
CA VAL A 190 -6.89 16.02 11.32
C VAL A 190 -7.18 17.50 11.50
N GLU A 191 -7.81 18.17 10.53
CA GLU A 191 -8.22 19.58 10.67
C GLU A 191 -9.20 19.76 11.83
N ASP A 192 -10.21 18.91 11.94
CA ASP A 192 -11.22 18.97 13.01
C ASP A 192 -10.59 18.68 14.38
N ARG A 193 -9.66 17.72 14.46
CA ARG A 193 -8.98 17.36 15.70
C ARG A 193 -8.01 18.43 16.19
N THR A 194 -7.30 19.10 15.29
CA THR A 194 -6.18 20.00 15.63
C THR A 194 -6.53 21.48 15.52
N GLY A 195 -7.61 21.82 14.81
CA GLY A 195 -7.95 23.20 14.44
C GLY A 195 -7.01 23.83 13.41
N LYS A 196 -5.98 23.12 12.95
CA LYS A 196 -5.04 23.58 11.92
C LYS A 196 -5.56 23.20 10.55
N LYS A 197 -5.47 24.11 9.58
CA LYS A 197 -5.82 23.83 8.17
C LYS A 197 -4.64 23.23 7.42
N ASP A 198 -4.95 22.33 6.49
CA ASP A 198 -3.95 21.74 5.61
C ASP A 198 -3.38 22.81 4.65
N PRO A 199 -2.08 23.14 4.74
CA PRO A 199 -1.46 24.14 3.87
C PRO A 199 -1.45 23.73 2.40
N TYR A 200 -1.48 22.43 2.09
CA TYR A 200 -1.50 21.92 0.70
C TYR A 200 -2.86 22.10 0.02
N ARG A 201 -3.92 22.54 0.73
CA ARG A 201 -5.19 22.88 0.09
C ARG A 201 -5.03 24.00 -0.96
N GLU A 202 -4.18 24.98 -0.69
CA GLU A 202 -3.95 26.11 -1.59
C GLU A 202 -3.27 25.71 -2.89
N THR A 203 -2.47 24.65 -2.87
CA THR A 203 -1.72 24.13 -4.01
C THR A 203 -2.31 22.85 -4.59
N ARG A 204 -3.48 22.39 -4.10
CA ARG A 204 -4.05 21.10 -4.48
C ARG A 204 -4.36 20.98 -5.97
N ASP A 205 -4.80 22.05 -6.62
CA ASP A 205 -5.04 22.05 -8.08
C ASP A 205 -3.73 21.79 -8.87
N VAL A 206 -2.60 22.28 -8.36
CA VAL A 206 -1.27 21.99 -8.91
C VAL A 206 -0.91 20.52 -8.64
N THR A 207 -1.13 20.04 -7.41
CA THR A 207 -0.89 18.62 -7.07
C THR A 207 -1.67 17.66 -7.97
N LEU A 208 -2.91 17.99 -8.32
CA LEU A 208 -3.77 17.15 -9.18
C LEU A 208 -3.44 17.25 -10.68
N THR A 209 -2.42 18.02 -11.06
CA THR A 209 -1.98 18.19 -12.45
C THR A 209 -0.50 17.88 -12.67
N ASP A 210 0.36 18.07 -11.66
CA ASP A 210 1.80 17.77 -11.72
C ASP A 210 2.06 16.25 -11.57
N ASN A 211 2.23 15.57 -12.72
CA ASN A 211 2.54 14.14 -12.77
C ASN A 211 3.99 13.76 -12.38
N LEU A 212 4.82 14.74 -11.98
CA LEU A 212 6.15 14.50 -11.41
C LEU A 212 6.19 14.72 -9.89
N LEU A 213 5.14 15.33 -9.32
CA LEU A 213 5.14 15.76 -7.93
C LEU A 213 5.33 14.60 -6.97
N PHE A 214 4.60 13.51 -7.16
CA PHE A 214 4.69 12.31 -6.31
C PHE A 214 6.15 11.86 -6.16
N LEU A 215 6.85 11.68 -7.28
CA LEU A 215 8.21 11.16 -7.32
C LEU A 215 9.23 12.15 -6.73
N ARG A 216 9.00 13.46 -6.96
CA ARG A 216 9.84 14.54 -6.42
C ARG A 216 9.71 14.67 -4.90
N GLU A 217 8.49 14.56 -4.38
CA GLU A 217 8.23 14.85 -2.97
C GLU A 217 8.36 13.61 -2.08
N VAL A 218 7.93 12.42 -2.53
CA VAL A 218 7.92 11.21 -1.69
C VAL A 218 9.31 10.86 -1.13
N VAL A 219 10.38 11.12 -1.89
CA VAL A 219 11.76 10.86 -1.48
C VAL A 219 12.29 11.81 -0.39
N LYS A 220 11.61 12.94 -0.16
CA LYS A 220 12.01 13.93 0.86
C LYS A 220 11.45 13.59 2.24
N GLY A 221 10.35 12.84 2.29
CA GLY A 221 9.60 12.57 3.51
C GLY A 221 8.82 13.79 4.05
N PRO A 222 7.99 13.60 5.09
CA PRO A 222 7.25 14.68 5.72
C PRO A 222 8.17 15.75 6.32
N PRO A 223 7.81 17.05 6.24
CA PRO A 223 8.65 18.12 6.74
C PRO A 223 8.65 18.19 8.27
N VAL A 224 9.77 18.66 8.83
CA VAL A 224 9.90 19.03 10.25
C VAL A 224 9.75 20.55 10.39
N ASP A 225 9.00 21.00 11.39
CA ASP A 225 8.82 22.43 11.65
C ASP A 225 10.16 23.10 12.02
N GLU A 226 10.34 24.38 11.65
CA GLU A 226 11.59 25.10 11.91
C GLU A 226 11.90 25.14 13.42
N GLY A 227 13.09 24.68 13.81
CA GLY A 227 13.51 24.62 15.21
C GLY A 227 13.02 23.39 15.98
N GLU A 228 12.19 22.55 15.37
CA GLU A 228 11.74 21.29 15.97
C GLU A 228 12.65 20.12 15.59
N SER A 229 12.68 19.10 16.44
CA SER A 229 13.44 17.87 16.21
C SER A 229 12.59 16.70 15.73
N SER A 230 11.26 16.87 15.67
CA SER A 230 10.31 15.81 15.34
C SER A 230 9.22 16.24 14.38
N ILE A 231 8.77 15.31 13.53
CA ILE A 231 7.64 15.52 12.63
C ILE A 231 6.36 15.67 13.47
N SER A 232 5.61 16.75 13.27
CA SER A 232 4.32 16.96 13.92
C SER A 232 3.21 16.12 13.28
N LEU A 233 2.15 15.82 14.02
CA LEU A 233 0.95 15.13 13.50
C LEU A 233 0.42 15.77 12.21
N THR A 234 0.37 17.10 12.18
CA THR A 234 -0.14 17.83 11.02
C THR A 234 0.81 17.75 9.84
N ASN A 235 2.11 17.86 10.04
CA ASN A 235 3.06 17.74 8.93
C ASN A 235 3.08 16.33 8.36
N TRP A 236 3.01 15.31 9.23
CA TRP A 236 2.84 13.92 8.80
C TRP A 236 1.58 13.76 7.95
N ALA A 237 0.41 14.09 8.50
CA ALA A 237 -0.86 13.78 7.87
C ALA A 237 -1.06 14.57 6.57
N PHE A 238 -0.79 15.87 6.59
CA PHE A 238 -1.03 16.75 5.44
C PHE A 238 -0.03 16.49 4.30
N TRP A 239 1.23 16.20 4.61
CA TRP A 239 2.19 15.78 3.59
C TRP A 239 1.77 14.47 2.95
N TRP A 240 1.36 13.47 3.74
CA TRP A 240 0.86 12.21 3.19
C TRP A 240 -0.39 12.44 2.35
N CYS A 241 -1.35 13.28 2.77
CA CYS A 241 -2.52 13.61 1.96
C CYS A 241 -2.14 14.21 0.60
N MET A 242 -1.14 15.10 0.56
CA MET A 242 -0.59 15.61 -0.70
C MET A 242 0.02 14.50 -1.56
N ILE A 243 0.78 13.58 -0.97
CA ILE A 243 1.37 12.43 -1.67
C ILE A 243 0.29 11.51 -2.24
N LEU A 244 -0.79 11.24 -1.49
CA LEU A 244 -1.92 10.44 -1.95
C LEU A 244 -2.59 11.13 -3.16
N ASP A 245 -2.84 12.45 -3.09
CA ASP A 245 -3.40 13.22 -4.20
C ASP A 245 -2.48 13.20 -5.46
N ALA A 246 -1.16 13.16 -5.27
CA ALA A 246 -0.17 13.23 -6.36
C ALA A 246 -0.08 11.97 -7.24
N HIS A 247 -0.74 10.87 -6.88
CA HIS A 247 -0.82 9.67 -7.72
C HIS A 247 -1.78 9.88 -8.92
N TRP A 248 -2.87 10.62 -8.69
CA TRP A 248 -3.92 10.90 -9.68
C TRP A 248 -3.39 11.40 -11.05
N PRO A 249 -2.54 12.45 -11.13
CA PRO A 249 -2.11 12.99 -12.42
C PRO A 249 -1.32 12.00 -13.29
N ILE A 250 -0.62 11.02 -12.68
CA ILE A 250 0.13 10.00 -13.42
C ILE A 250 -0.88 9.09 -14.16
N ILE A 251 -1.84 8.54 -13.42
CA ILE A 251 -2.88 7.66 -13.99
C ILE A 251 -3.78 8.44 -14.95
N LYS A 252 -4.11 9.71 -14.66
CA LYS A 252 -4.90 10.55 -15.57
C LYS A 252 -4.21 10.78 -16.92
N ARG A 253 -2.87 10.89 -16.93
CA ARG A 253 -2.10 11.10 -18.17
C ARG A 253 -1.91 9.80 -18.95
N PHE A 254 -1.48 8.73 -18.28
CA PHE A 254 -1.02 7.52 -18.96
C PHE A 254 -2.00 6.34 -18.89
N GLY A 255 -3.02 6.41 -18.04
CA GLY A 255 -3.91 5.29 -17.72
C GLY A 255 -3.23 4.17 -16.93
N ARG A 256 -1.96 4.34 -16.54
CA ARG A 256 -1.12 3.35 -15.85
C ARG A 256 0.13 4.02 -15.27
N TYR A 257 0.93 3.28 -14.51
CA TYR A 257 2.24 3.72 -14.03
C TYR A 257 3.33 3.28 -15.02
N PRO A 258 3.98 4.21 -15.74
CA PRO A 258 4.98 3.86 -16.75
C PRO A 258 6.15 3.03 -16.21
N TYR A 259 6.58 3.29 -14.96
CA TYR A 259 7.66 2.53 -14.31
C TYR A 259 7.32 1.04 -14.08
N ARG A 260 6.05 0.65 -14.17
CA ARG A 260 5.63 -0.76 -14.12
C ARG A 260 5.62 -1.43 -15.48
N ASN A 261 5.90 -0.72 -16.57
CA ASN A 261 5.84 -1.28 -17.91
C ASN A 261 6.78 -2.48 -18.06
N ALA A 262 8.04 -2.33 -17.68
CA ALA A 262 9.02 -3.41 -17.76
C ALA A 262 8.63 -4.63 -16.92
N ILE A 263 8.21 -4.44 -15.65
CA ILE A 263 7.91 -5.56 -14.75
C ILE A 263 6.62 -6.31 -15.13
N LEU A 264 5.71 -5.65 -15.85
CA LEU A 264 4.48 -6.23 -16.39
C LEU A 264 4.64 -6.66 -17.87
N GLY A 265 5.84 -6.57 -18.45
CA GLY A 265 6.10 -6.95 -19.84
C GLY A 265 5.40 -6.07 -20.88
N ARG A 266 5.06 -4.83 -20.52
CA ARG A 266 4.42 -3.85 -21.41
C ARG A 266 5.47 -3.06 -22.18
N ILE A 267 5.12 -2.70 -23.41
CA ILE A 267 5.91 -1.77 -24.22
C ILE A 267 5.56 -0.34 -23.82
N SER A 268 6.57 0.45 -23.44
CA SER A 268 6.42 1.90 -23.21
C SER A 268 6.25 2.65 -24.53
N THR A 269 5.28 3.56 -24.57
CA THR A 269 5.13 4.57 -25.63
C THR A 269 6.25 5.61 -25.57
N GLU A 270 6.42 6.41 -26.62
CA GLU A 270 7.43 7.49 -26.62
C GLU A 270 7.18 8.54 -25.53
N ASP A 271 5.92 8.87 -25.23
CA ASP A 271 5.58 9.80 -24.15
C ASP A 271 5.94 9.23 -22.77
N GLU A 272 5.69 7.93 -22.57
CA GLU A 272 6.07 7.23 -21.34
C GLU A 272 7.59 7.12 -21.18
N LYS A 273 8.34 6.90 -22.27
CA LYS A 273 9.81 6.90 -22.23
C LYS A 273 10.36 8.26 -21.83
N GLY A 274 9.88 9.34 -22.44
CA GLY A 274 10.29 10.70 -22.07
C GLY A 274 9.99 11.01 -20.60
N TRP A 275 8.83 10.57 -20.11
CA TRP A 275 8.50 10.71 -18.69
C TRP A 275 9.41 9.86 -17.78
N LEU A 276 9.76 8.63 -18.18
CA LEU A 276 10.71 7.80 -17.42
C LEU A 276 12.08 8.47 -17.35
N ASP A 277 12.56 9.06 -18.44
CA ASP A 277 13.82 9.83 -18.47
C ASP A 277 13.76 11.02 -17.49
N ASP A 278 12.66 11.80 -17.50
CA ASP A 278 12.44 12.94 -16.60
C ASP A 278 12.42 12.54 -15.11
N THR A 279 12.04 11.30 -14.82
CA THR A 279 11.97 10.75 -13.45
C THR A 279 13.26 10.05 -13.02
N GLY A 280 14.26 9.96 -13.90
CA GLY A 280 15.47 9.20 -13.64
C GLY A 280 15.22 7.70 -13.47
N HIS A 281 14.23 7.16 -14.19
CA HIS A 281 13.84 5.74 -14.14
C HIS A 281 13.42 5.26 -12.75
N PHE A 282 12.70 6.11 -12.00
CA PHE A 282 12.24 5.78 -10.66
C PHE A 282 11.47 4.45 -10.61
N ALA A 283 11.92 3.53 -9.75
CA ALA A 283 11.31 2.21 -9.52
C ALA A 283 11.15 1.32 -10.78
N GLU A 284 11.79 1.66 -11.89
CA GLU A 284 11.77 0.81 -13.09
C GLU A 284 12.60 -0.46 -12.86
N ALA A 285 12.12 -1.59 -13.40
CA ALA A 285 12.87 -2.84 -13.34
C ALA A 285 14.22 -2.70 -14.05
N SER A 286 15.24 -3.41 -13.56
CA SER A 286 16.56 -3.40 -14.21
C SER A 286 16.47 -3.94 -15.65
N PRO A 287 17.38 -3.54 -16.56
CA PRO A 287 17.39 -4.05 -17.94
C PRO A 287 17.44 -5.59 -18.02
N GLU A 288 18.14 -6.23 -17.09
CA GLU A 288 18.22 -7.70 -16.98
C GLU A 288 16.87 -8.31 -16.62
N VAL A 289 16.17 -7.77 -15.62
CA VAL A 289 14.83 -8.22 -15.25
C VAL A 289 13.86 -7.97 -16.40
N ALA A 290 13.91 -6.80 -17.01
CA ALA A 290 13.05 -6.44 -18.14
C ALA A 290 13.21 -7.41 -19.33
N GLU A 291 14.44 -7.85 -19.63
CA GLU A 291 14.69 -8.86 -20.67
C GLU A 291 14.08 -10.21 -20.32
N ARG A 292 14.28 -10.69 -19.08
CA ARG A 292 13.68 -11.95 -18.63
C ARG A 292 12.16 -11.92 -18.68
N ILE A 293 11.53 -10.80 -18.30
CA ILE A 293 10.08 -10.64 -18.40
C ILE A 293 9.62 -10.64 -19.88
N ARG A 294 10.36 -9.99 -20.78
CA ARG A 294 10.05 -10.04 -22.22
C ARG A 294 10.07 -11.47 -22.76
N GLU A 295 11.12 -12.23 -22.45
CA GLU A 295 11.22 -13.64 -22.86
C GLU A 295 10.04 -14.48 -22.34
N ASP A 296 9.63 -14.25 -21.09
CA ASP A 296 8.47 -14.91 -20.50
C ASP A 296 7.19 -14.60 -21.27
N VAL A 297 6.94 -13.32 -21.59
CA VAL A 297 5.77 -12.89 -22.37
C VAL A 297 5.78 -13.51 -23.76
N GLU A 298 6.93 -13.53 -24.46
CA GLU A 298 7.07 -14.15 -25.78
C GLU A 298 6.79 -15.66 -25.76
N LYS A 299 7.17 -16.34 -24.68
CA LYS A 299 6.93 -17.77 -24.46
C LYS A 299 5.53 -18.07 -23.92
N GLY A 300 4.73 -17.05 -23.59
CA GLY A 300 3.44 -17.21 -22.90
C GLY A 300 3.58 -17.81 -21.50
N GLN A 301 4.67 -17.50 -20.81
CA GLN A 301 5.05 -18.04 -19.52
C GLN A 301 4.96 -16.98 -18.42
N TRP A 302 4.66 -17.45 -17.22
CA TRP A 302 4.77 -16.66 -16.01
C TRP A 302 5.72 -17.35 -15.05
N THR A 303 6.96 -16.84 -14.93
CA THR A 303 7.95 -17.38 -13.99
C THR A 303 7.33 -17.52 -12.60
N PRO A 304 7.27 -18.74 -12.03
CA PRO A 304 6.67 -18.95 -10.72
C PRO A 304 7.42 -18.20 -9.62
N LEU A 305 6.66 -17.66 -8.66
CA LEU A 305 7.20 -16.90 -7.54
C LEU A 305 8.24 -17.69 -6.73
N GLY A 306 9.39 -17.08 -6.47
CA GLY A 306 10.41 -17.63 -5.58
C GLY A 306 11.26 -18.75 -6.19
N GLN A 307 11.36 -18.81 -7.52
CA GLN A 307 12.24 -19.76 -8.24
C GLN A 307 13.61 -19.17 -8.62
N GLU A 308 13.97 -17.98 -8.14
CA GLU A 308 15.33 -17.43 -8.22
C GLU A 308 16.31 -18.06 -7.21
#